data_AF-A0A1J3GLY7-F1
#
_entry.id   AF-A0A1J3GLY7-F1
#
_cell.length_a   1.000
_cell.length_b   1.000
_cell.length_c   1.000
_cell.angle_alpha   90.00
_cell.angle_beta   90.00
_cell.angle_gamma   90.00
#
_symmetry.space_group_name_H-M   'P 1'
#
loop_
_entity.id
_entity.type
_entity.pdbx_description
1 polymer ?
#
loop_
_entity_poly.entity_id
_entity_poly.type
_entity_poly.pdbx_seq_one_letter_code
_entity_poly.pdbx_strand_id
1 'polypeptide(L)'
;MPTLLQTQTAPMSESSGPSLVFAYYVTGHGFGHATRVVEVVRHMISSGHQVHVVSAAPEFVFTMEIHSPNLSIRKVLLDSGSVQADALTVDRRASLEKYCEIAVEPRDSILATEVEWLKSIKANLVVSDVVPIACRAAANAGIRSVCVTNFSWDFIYAEYVMAAGHHHRSIVWQIAEDYSHCEFLIRLPGYCPMPAFHDVIDIPLVVRPLHKSREEVRRELGVPE
;
A
#
# COMPACT_ATOMS: atom_id res chain seq x y z
N MET A 1 -26.70 39.49 12.45
CA MET A 1 -25.49 39.51 11.59
C MET A 1 -24.35 38.86 12.37
N PRO A 2 -24.20 37.52 12.34
CA PRO A 2 -23.02 36.87 12.91
C PRO A 2 -21.95 36.70 11.82
N THR A 3 -20.74 37.10 12.18
CA THR A 3 -19.53 37.17 11.37
C THR A 3 -19.06 35.76 10.99
N LEU A 4 -18.87 35.52 9.69
CA LEU A 4 -18.25 34.31 9.15
C LEU A 4 -16.78 34.24 9.62
N LEU A 5 -16.45 33.23 10.42
CA LEU A 5 -15.05 32.82 10.62
C LEU A 5 -14.56 32.23 9.29
N GLN A 6 -13.74 33.01 8.58
CA GLN A 6 -12.89 32.49 7.51
C GLN A 6 -11.87 31.54 8.14
N THR A 7 -12.04 30.24 7.91
CA THR A 7 -10.97 29.26 8.08
C THR A 7 -9.90 29.57 7.04
N GLN A 8 -8.86 30.29 7.46
CA GLN A 8 -7.63 30.43 6.67
C GLN A 8 -7.00 29.05 6.52
N THR A 9 -7.04 28.50 5.31
CA THR A 9 -6.14 27.42 4.92
C THR A 9 -4.72 27.95 4.99
N ALA A 10 -3.92 27.42 5.92
CA ALA A 10 -2.50 27.72 5.99
C ALA A 10 -1.86 27.41 4.63
N PRO A 11 -0.97 28.28 4.10
CA PRO A 11 -0.26 27.97 2.87
C PRO A 11 0.60 26.73 3.11
N MET A 12 0.34 25.69 2.32
CA MET A 12 1.20 24.51 2.27
C MET A 12 2.60 24.99 1.89
N SER A 13 3.58 24.77 2.77
CA SER A 13 4.97 25.12 2.50
C SER A 13 5.41 24.42 1.22
N GLU A 14 5.80 25.19 0.21
CA GLU A 14 6.51 24.66 -0.96
C GLU A 14 7.73 23.90 -0.45
N SER A 15 7.77 22.59 -0.67
CA SER A 15 8.93 21.79 -0.30
C SER A 15 10.10 22.26 -1.19
N SER A 16 11.13 22.80 -0.57
CA SER A 16 12.31 23.37 -1.25
C SER A 16 13.31 22.30 -1.71
N GLY A 17 12.93 21.03 -1.64
CA GLY A 17 13.74 19.89 -2.06
C GLY A 17 13.57 19.55 -3.54
N PRO A 18 14.49 18.78 -4.13
CA PRO A 18 14.32 18.28 -5.50
C PRO A 18 13.07 17.40 -5.60
N SER A 19 12.36 17.49 -6.71
CA SER A 19 11.27 16.56 -7.03
C SER A 19 11.83 15.13 -7.10
N LEU A 20 11.18 14.20 -6.40
CA LEU A 20 11.53 12.78 -6.37
C LEU A 20 10.47 11.97 -7.11
N VAL A 21 10.87 10.81 -7.63
CA VAL A 21 10.01 9.82 -8.26
C VAL A 21 9.84 8.63 -7.32
N PHE A 22 8.60 8.35 -6.94
CA PHE A 22 8.25 7.23 -6.07
C PHE A 22 7.52 6.15 -6.85
N ALA A 23 7.88 4.89 -6.61
CA ALA A 23 7.08 3.75 -7.03
C ALA A 23 6.33 3.21 -5.80
N TYR A 24 5.01 3.40 -5.77
CA TYR A 24 4.16 3.02 -4.66
C TYR A 24 3.36 1.76 -5.01
N TYR A 25 3.80 0.62 -4.49
CA TYR A 25 3.15 -0.67 -4.67
C TYR A 25 2.04 -0.84 -3.64
N VAL A 26 0.85 -1.22 -4.11
CA VAL A 26 -0.33 -1.39 -3.27
C VAL A 26 -0.96 -2.72 -3.57
N THR A 27 -1.16 -3.53 -2.52
CA THR A 27 -1.88 -4.80 -2.67
C THR A 27 -3.23 -4.60 -3.35
N GLY A 28 -3.59 -5.53 -4.23
CA GLY A 28 -4.94 -5.60 -4.79
C GLY A 28 -6.01 -6.06 -3.79
N HIS A 29 -5.60 -6.50 -2.60
CA HIS A 29 -6.48 -7.09 -1.61
C HIS A 29 -7.24 -6.02 -0.82
N GLY A 30 -8.51 -5.82 -1.17
CA GLY A 30 -9.44 -4.96 -0.44
C GLY A 30 -9.24 -3.46 -0.68
N PHE A 31 -10.35 -2.72 -0.72
CA PHE A 31 -10.32 -1.26 -0.95
C PHE A 31 -9.68 -0.46 0.20
N GLY A 32 -9.57 -1.05 1.38
CA GLY A 32 -8.94 -0.40 2.54
C GLY A 32 -7.50 0.05 2.27
N HIS A 33 -6.71 -0.79 1.58
CA HIS A 33 -5.33 -0.47 1.22
C HIS A 33 -5.26 0.66 0.19
N ALA A 34 -6.01 0.53 -0.91
CA ALA A 34 -6.03 1.56 -1.95
C ALA A 34 -6.48 2.93 -1.39
N THR A 35 -7.55 2.97 -0.58
CA THR A 35 -8.08 4.23 -0.03
C THR A 35 -7.15 4.91 0.97
N ARG A 36 -6.36 4.17 1.78
CA ARG A 36 -5.32 4.82 2.61
C ARG A 36 -4.16 5.35 1.79
N VAL A 37 -3.75 4.61 0.76
CA VAL A 37 -2.63 5.02 -0.10
C VAL A 37 -2.99 6.27 -0.87
N VAL A 38 -4.25 6.42 -1.29
CA VAL A 38 -4.76 7.66 -1.90
C VAL A 38 -4.36 8.89 -1.09
N GLU A 39 -4.56 8.89 0.23
CA GLU A 39 -4.19 10.04 1.05
C GLU A 39 -2.69 10.29 1.10
N VAL A 40 -1.89 9.23 1.25
CA VAL A 40 -0.43 9.37 1.28
C VAL A 40 0.07 9.91 -0.07
N VAL A 41 -0.40 9.35 -1.18
CA VAL A 41 -0.02 9.76 -2.54
C VAL A 41 -0.46 11.18 -2.84
N ARG A 42 -1.67 11.58 -2.41
CA ARG A 42 -2.15 12.96 -2.52
C ARG A 42 -1.18 13.93 -1.85
N HIS A 43 -0.74 13.64 -0.63
CA HIS A 43 0.22 14.46 0.09
C HIS A 43 1.62 14.47 -0.55
N MET A 44 2.10 13.35 -1.07
CA MET A 44 3.38 13.27 -1.81
C MET A 44 3.34 14.14 -3.07
N ILE A 45 2.26 14.06 -3.84
CA ILE A 45 2.07 14.86 -5.05
C ILE A 45 1.97 16.34 -4.72
N SER A 46 1.18 16.71 -3.70
CA SER A 46 1.08 18.12 -3.28
C SER A 46 2.39 18.67 -2.72
N SER A 47 3.32 17.81 -2.32
CA SER A 47 4.68 18.19 -1.91
C SER A 47 5.64 18.35 -3.10
N GLY A 48 5.17 18.19 -4.34
CA GLY A 48 5.95 18.39 -5.56
C GLY A 48 6.60 17.13 -6.12
N HIS A 49 6.21 15.95 -5.66
CA HIS A 49 6.79 14.67 -6.10
C HIS A 49 5.95 13.99 -7.20
N GLN A 50 6.60 13.11 -7.95
CA GLN A 50 5.96 12.22 -8.92
C GLN A 50 5.74 10.85 -8.28
N VAL A 51 4.56 10.28 -8.50
CA VAL A 51 4.20 8.99 -7.91
C VAL A 51 3.62 8.06 -8.96
N HIS A 52 4.27 6.90 -9.12
CA HIS A 52 3.77 5.77 -9.89
C HIS A 52 3.13 4.76 -8.94
N VAL A 53 1.80 4.69 -8.95
CA VAL A 53 1.06 3.67 -8.19
C VAL A 53 1.04 2.37 -8.99
N VAL A 54 1.49 1.27 -8.38
CA VAL A 54 1.45 -0.07 -8.96
C VAL A 54 0.48 -0.92 -8.16
N SER A 55 -0.64 -1.33 -8.77
CA SER A 55 -1.67 -2.10 -8.07
C SER A 55 -2.59 -2.87 -9.02
N ALA A 56 -3.23 -3.93 -8.53
CA ALA A 56 -4.34 -4.58 -9.20
C ALA A 56 -5.70 -3.92 -8.88
N ALA A 57 -5.75 -3.00 -7.89
CA ALA A 57 -6.96 -2.27 -7.55
C ALA A 57 -7.51 -1.47 -8.74
N PRO A 58 -8.83 -1.26 -8.84
CA PRO A 58 -9.42 -0.44 -9.89
C PRO A 58 -8.86 0.98 -9.89
N GLU A 59 -8.44 1.45 -11.06
CA GLU A 59 -7.80 2.76 -11.26
C GLU A 59 -8.63 3.92 -10.71
N PHE A 60 -9.97 3.83 -10.83
CA PHE A 60 -10.90 4.85 -10.36
C PHE A 60 -10.76 5.17 -8.88
N VAL A 61 -10.29 4.22 -8.05
CA VAL A 61 -10.10 4.46 -6.60
C VAL A 61 -9.09 5.59 -6.37
N PHE A 62 -8.08 5.71 -7.25
CA PHE A 62 -7.08 6.76 -7.16
C PHE A 62 -7.50 8.02 -7.92
N THR A 63 -8.03 7.87 -9.15
CA THR A 63 -8.32 9.02 -10.02
C THR A 63 -9.55 9.82 -9.61
N MET A 64 -10.48 9.26 -8.83
CA MET A 64 -11.59 10.03 -8.27
C MET A 64 -11.13 11.10 -7.27
N GLU A 65 -10.02 10.87 -6.57
CA GLU A 65 -9.55 11.73 -5.47
C GLU A 65 -8.29 12.52 -5.86
N ILE A 66 -7.50 12.01 -6.82
CA ILE A 66 -6.22 12.60 -7.23
C ILE A 66 -6.26 12.98 -8.71
N HIS A 67 -6.37 14.28 -8.96
CA HIS A 67 -6.35 14.86 -10.30
C HIS A 67 -5.02 15.62 -10.50
N SER A 68 -3.97 14.93 -10.92
CA SER A 68 -2.64 15.52 -11.09
C SER A 68 -1.85 14.83 -12.21
N PRO A 69 -1.09 15.59 -13.03
CA PRO A 69 -0.17 15.00 -14.01
C PRO A 69 1.00 14.25 -13.37
N ASN A 70 1.26 14.46 -12.08
CA ASN A 70 2.32 13.78 -11.34
C ASN A 70 1.89 12.39 -10.82
N LEU A 71 0.64 11.98 -11.07
CA LEU A 71 0.16 10.64 -10.79
C LEU A 71 0.25 9.79 -12.06
N SER A 72 0.86 8.62 -11.95
CA SER A 72 0.78 7.56 -12.96
C SER A 72 0.31 6.27 -12.30
N ILE A 73 -0.58 5.53 -12.96
CA ILE A 73 -1.10 4.26 -12.43
C ILE A 73 -0.70 3.15 -13.39
N ARG A 74 -0.05 2.12 -12.84
CA ARG A 74 0.38 0.92 -13.56
C ARG A 74 -0.37 -0.28 -12.98
N LYS A 75 -1.31 -0.83 -13.76
CA LYS A 75 -2.13 -1.95 -13.34
C LYS A 75 -1.36 -3.27 -13.44
N VAL A 76 -0.96 -3.85 -12.31
CA VAL A 76 -0.23 -5.12 -12.25
C VAL A 76 -0.66 -5.91 -11.01
N LEU A 77 -0.79 -7.22 -11.18
CA LEU A 77 -1.08 -8.16 -10.10
C LEU A 77 0.24 -8.79 -9.61
N LEU A 78 0.69 -8.39 -8.42
CA LEU A 78 1.95 -8.84 -7.82
C LEU A 78 1.75 -9.60 -6.50
N ASP A 79 0.51 -9.61 -6.00
CA ASP A 79 0.06 -10.39 -4.86
C ASP A 79 -1.45 -10.66 -5.00
N SER A 80 -1.94 -11.69 -4.31
CA SER A 80 -3.34 -12.11 -4.34
C SER A 80 -4.10 -11.82 -3.05
N GLY A 81 -3.38 -11.47 -1.99
CA GLY A 81 -3.89 -11.45 -0.62
C GLY A 81 -4.68 -12.69 -0.22
N SER A 82 -5.83 -12.50 0.43
CA SER A 82 -6.70 -13.60 0.84
C SER A 82 -7.85 -13.82 -0.15
N VAL A 83 -8.02 -15.06 -0.60
CA VAL A 83 -9.18 -15.51 -1.37
C VAL A 83 -10.36 -15.66 -0.41
N GLN A 84 -11.40 -14.86 -0.62
CA GLN A 84 -12.62 -14.92 0.16
C GLN A 84 -13.63 -15.84 -0.53
N ALA A 85 -14.11 -16.86 0.20
CA ALA A 85 -15.21 -17.70 -0.26
C ALA A 85 -16.56 -16.99 -0.12
N ASP A 86 -16.68 -16.13 0.89
CA ASP A 86 -17.82 -15.25 1.14
C ASP A 86 -17.35 -13.99 1.92
N ALA A 87 -18.28 -13.12 2.34
CA ALA A 87 -17.96 -11.86 3.02
C ALA A 87 -17.15 -12.00 4.32
N LEU A 88 -17.15 -13.18 4.96
CA LEU A 88 -16.53 -13.44 6.27
C LEU A 88 -15.55 -14.61 6.25
N THR A 89 -15.64 -15.51 5.27
CA THR A 89 -14.85 -16.73 5.21
C THR A 89 -13.70 -16.63 4.22
N VAL A 90 -12.48 -16.87 4.70
CA VAL A 90 -11.27 -16.97 3.87
C VAL A 90 -10.99 -18.42 3.52
N ASP A 91 -10.80 -18.69 2.23
CA ASP A 91 -10.23 -19.95 1.76
C ASP A 91 -8.70 -19.87 1.80
N ARG A 92 -8.14 -20.42 2.88
CA ARG A 92 -6.70 -20.39 3.17
C ARG A 92 -5.89 -21.16 2.13
N ARG A 93 -6.40 -22.30 1.65
CA ARG A 93 -5.71 -23.14 0.68
C ARG A 93 -5.70 -22.45 -0.68
N ALA A 94 -6.86 -21.96 -1.14
CA ALA A 94 -6.95 -21.22 -2.38
C ALA A 94 -6.10 -19.93 -2.35
N SER A 95 -5.97 -19.27 -1.19
CA SER A 95 -5.09 -18.11 -1.02
C SER A 95 -3.62 -18.46 -1.29
N LEU A 96 -3.14 -19.56 -0.73
CA LEU A 96 -1.75 -20.02 -0.90
C LEU A 96 -1.47 -20.51 -2.32
N GLU A 97 -2.40 -21.28 -2.91
CA GLU A 97 -2.33 -21.73 -4.31
C GLU A 97 -2.29 -20.52 -5.25
N LYS A 98 -3.16 -19.53 -5.03
CA LYS A 98 -3.24 -18.34 -5.86
C LYS A 98 -2.00 -17.46 -5.76
N TYR A 99 -1.44 -17.32 -4.56
CA TYR A 99 -0.17 -16.63 -4.39
C TYR A 99 0.98 -17.34 -5.11
N CYS A 100 0.99 -18.68 -5.09
CA CYS A 100 1.99 -19.48 -5.79
C CYS A 100 1.96 -19.20 -7.30
N GLU A 101 0.79 -19.31 -7.92
CA GLU A 101 0.59 -19.04 -9.36
C GLU A 101 1.01 -17.63 -9.77
N ILE A 102 0.73 -16.62 -8.94
CA ILE A 102 0.91 -15.21 -9.30
C ILE A 102 2.32 -14.70 -8.99
N ALA A 103 2.91 -15.11 -7.87
CA ALA A 103 4.11 -14.46 -7.34
C ALA A 103 5.29 -15.41 -7.12
N VAL A 104 5.07 -16.72 -7.05
CA VAL A 104 6.13 -17.71 -6.83
C VAL A 104 6.57 -18.33 -8.15
N GLU A 105 5.65 -18.85 -8.96
CA GLU A 105 5.97 -19.51 -10.23
C GLU A 105 6.61 -18.56 -11.26
N PRO A 106 6.04 -17.36 -11.54
CA PRO A 106 6.62 -16.42 -12.50
C PRO A 106 7.65 -15.45 -11.86
N ARG A 107 8.14 -15.74 -10.64
CA ARG A 107 8.90 -14.80 -9.82
C ARG A 107 10.08 -14.16 -10.54
N ASP A 108 10.92 -14.93 -11.21
CA ASP A 108 12.13 -14.41 -11.86
C ASP A 108 11.78 -13.44 -12.98
N SER A 109 10.73 -13.72 -13.74
CA SER A 109 10.20 -12.84 -14.78
C SER A 109 9.63 -11.55 -14.20
N ILE A 110 8.89 -11.65 -13.09
CA ILE A 110 8.36 -10.48 -12.37
C ILE A 110 9.52 -9.61 -11.89
N LEU A 111 10.51 -10.18 -11.20
CA LEU A 111 11.64 -9.43 -10.68
C LEU A 111 12.44 -8.74 -11.79
N ALA A 112 12.70 -9.42 -12.90
CA ALA A 112 13.38 -8.81 -14.04
C ALA A 112 12.58 -7.61 -14.59
N THR A 113 11.27 -7.80 -14.78
CA THR A 113 10.36 -6.75 -15.29
C THR A 113 10.30 -5.55 -14.34
N GLU A 114 10.15 -5.79 -13.04
CA GLU A 114 10.06 -4.70 -12.05
C GLU A 114 11.38 -3.96 -11.90
N VAL A 115 12.53 -4.66 -11.92
CA VAL A 115 13.85 -4.01 -11.88
C VAL A 115 14.07 -3.11 -13.08
N GLU A 116 13.75 -3.59 -14.29
CA GLU A 116 13.85 -2.78 -15.51
C GLU A 116 12.92 -1.58 -15.43
N TRP A 117 11.67 -1.79 -15.02
CA TRP A 117 10.68 -0.73 -14.92
C TRP A 117 11.08 0.34 -13.89
N LEU A 118 11.51 -0.04 -12.69
CA LEU A 118 11.97 0.87 -11.64
C LEU A 118 13.15 1.75 -12.11
N LYS A 119 14.09 1.16 -12.87
CA LYS A 119 15.20 1.89 -13.49
C LYS A 119 14.73 2.83 -14.60
N SER A 120 13.76 2.41 -15.41
CA SER A 120 13.23 3.20 -16.52
C SER A 120 12.56 4.50 -16.05
N ILE A 121 11.84 4.44 -14.93
CA ILE A 121 11.21 5.62 -14.31
C ILE A 121 12.17 6.42 -13.43
N LYS A 122 13.42 5.95 -13.26
CA LYS A 122 14.43 6.54 -12.37
C LYS A 122 13.92 6.71 -10.94
N ALA A 123 13.24 5.67 -10.41
CA ALA A 123 12.65 5.72 -9.08
C ALA A 123 13.72 6.03 -8.03
N ASN A 124 13.42 6.99 -7.16
CA ASN A 124 14.27 7.37 -6.03
C ASN A 124 14.00 6.51 -4.80
N LEU A 125 12.75 6.09 -4.61
CA LEU A 125 12.31 5.27 -3.49
C LEU A 125 11.15 4.36 -3.90
N VAL A 126 11.18 3.12 -3.43
CA VAL A 126 10.03 2.20 -3.50
C VAL A 126 9.26 2.25 -2.18
N VAL A 127 7.94 2.40 -2.25
CA VAL A 127 7.05 2.31 -1.09
C VAL A 127 6.13 1.12 -1.31
N SER A 128 5.92 0.29 -0.28
CA SER A 128 5.06 -0.88 -0.37
C SER A 128 3.99 -0.89 0.73
N ASP A 129 2.72 -0.90 0.32
CA ASP A 129 1.58 -1.27 1.15
C ASP A 129 1.27 -2.76 0.90
N VAL A 130 2.03 -3.60 1.62
CA VAL A 130 1.93 -5.07 1.71
C VAL A 130 2.16 -5.84 0.41
N VAL A 131 3.01 -5.34 -0.49
CA VAL A 131 3.47 -6.07 -1.68
C VAL A 131 4.92 -6.53 -1.47
N PRO A 132 5.17 -7.80 -1.10
CA PRO A 132 6.51 -8.25 -0.66
C PRO A 132 7.56 -8.13 -1.78
N ILE A 133 7.21 -8.60 -2.97
CA ILE A 133 8.15 -8.68 -4.11
C ILE A 133 8.68 -7.30 -4.54
N ALA A 134 7.98 -6.21 -4.18
CA ALA A 134 8.44 -4.85 -4.43
C ALA A 134 9.73 -4.51 -3.66
N CYS A 135 9.87 -4.97 -2.41
CA CYS A 135 11.08 -4.76 -1.61
C CYS A 135 12.28 -5.48 -2.22
N ARG A 136 12.07 -6.72 -2.70
CA ARG A 136 13.09 -7.47 -3.44
C ARG A 136 13.47 -6.80 -4.75
N ALA A 137 12.48 -6.39 -5.55
CA ALA A 137 12.73 -5.70 -6.81
C ALA A 137 13.51 -4.40 -6.61
N ALA A 138 13.18 -3.63 -5.56
CA ALA A 138 13.92 -2.43 -5.17
C ALA A 138 15.39 -2.73 -4.86
N ALA A 139 15.64 -3.75 -4.02
CA ALA A 139 17.01 -4.17 -3.69
C ALA A 139 17.80 -4.62 -4.94
N ASN A 140 17.19 -5.43 -5.80
CA ASN A 140 17.80 -5.85 -7.07
C ASN A 140 18.07 -4.68 -8.03
N ALA A 141 17.27 -3.60 -7.94
CA ALA A 141 17.46 -2.38 -8.70
C ALA A 141 18.49 -1.42 -8.07
N GLY A 142 18.95 -1.68 -6.84
CA GLY A 142 19.82 -0.78 -6.08
C GLY A 142 19.07 0.44 -5.50
N ILE A 143 17.76 0.32 -5.28
CA ILE A 143 16.87 1.37 -4.80
C ILE A 143 16.40 1.01 -3.39
N ARG A 144 16.36 2.01 -2.50
CA ARG A 144 15.87 1.83 -1.12
C ARG A 144 14.36 1.59 -1.14
N SER A 145 13.85 0.81 -0.20
CA SER A 145 12.42 0.59 -0.04
C SER A 145 11.95 0.78 1.39
N VAL A 146 10.74 1.26 1.55
CA VAL A 146 10.03 1.39 2.85
C VAL A 146 8.66 0.74 2.74
N CYS A 147 8.16 0.20 3.85
CA CYS A 147 6.81 -0.37 3.93
C CYS A 147 5.90 0.53 4.75
N VAL A 148 4.63 0.62 4.35
CA VAL A 148 3.59 1.36 5.08
C VAL A 148 2.40 0.44 5.26
N THR A 149 2.22 -0.13 6.45
CA THR A 149 1.15 -1.11 6.70
C THR A 149 0.89 -1.35 8.19
N ASN A 150 -0.22 -2.02 8.50
CA ASN A 150 -0.50 -2.61 9.81
C ASN A 150 -0.35 -4.15 9.81
N PHE A 151 -0.22 -4.83 8.68
CA PHE A 151 0.04 -6.27 8.67
C PHE A 151 0.97 -6.69 7.52
N SER A 152 1.50 -7.90 7.61
CA SER A 152 2.35 -8.50 6.58
C SER A 152 1.83 -9.87 6.14
N TRP A 153 2.04 -10.21 4.87
CA TRP A 153 1.54 -11.47 4.31
C TRP A 153 2.23 -12.71 4.89
N ASP A 154 3.49 -12.62 5.34
CA ASP A 154 4.17 -13.73 6.02
C ASP A 154 3.45 -14.10 7.32
N PHE A 155 3.01 -13.11 8.10
CA PHE A 155 2.23 -13.35 9.31
C PHE A 155 0.88 -14.00 9.00
N ILE A 156 0.14 -13.45 8.04
CA ILE A 156 -1.19 -13.97 7.66
C ILE A 156 -1.08 -15.39 7.06
N TYR A 157 -0.11 -15.62 6.17
CA TYR A 157 0.05 -16.91 5.51
C TYR A 157 0.69 -17.97 6.42
N ALA A 158 1.42 -17.59 7.47
CA ALA A 158 1.88 -18.55 8.48
C ALA A 158 0.69 -19.29 9.10
N GLU A 159 -0.38 -18.58 9.47
CA GLU A 159 -1.62 -19.18 9.96
C GLU A 159 -2.30 -20.07 8.91
N TYR A 160 -2.22 -19.69 7.63
CA TYR A 160 -2.82 -20.47 6.54
C TYR A 160 -2.08 -21.79 6.32
N VAL A 161 -0.74 -21.76 6.36
CA VAL A 161 0.11 -22.96 6.26
C VAL A 161 -0.14 -23.91 7.43
N MET A 162 -0.31 -23.39 8.65
CA MET A 162 -0.63 -24.20 9.83
C MET A 162 -1.97 -24.93 9.68
N ALA A 163 -2.94 -24.34 8.99
CA ALA A 163 -4.26 -24.92 8.78
C ALA A 163 -4.37 -25.83 7.54
N ALA A 164 -3.66 -25.51 6.44
CA ALA A 164 -3.78 -26.19 5.15
C ALA A 164 -2.70 -27.26 4.90
N GLY A 165 -1.66 -27.32 5.73
CA GLY A 165 -0.53 -28.24 5.61
C GLY A 165 0.77 -27.57 5.11
N HIS A 166 1.91 -28.18 5.44
CA HIS A 166 3.23 -27.55 5.32
C HIS A 166 3.80 -27.43 3.88
N HIS A 167 3.06 -27.85 2.85
CA HIS A 167 3.52 -27.80 1.46
C HIS A 167 3.83 -26.38 0.96
N HIS A 168 3.23 -25.35 1.59
CA HIS A 168 3.44 -23.94 1.24
C HIS A 168 4.37 -23.20 2.21
N ARG A 169 5.10 -23.89 3.09
CA ARG A 169 5.95 -23.23 4.10
C ARG A 169 7.01 -22.33 3.48
N SER A 170 7.55 -22.68 2.31
CA SER A 170 8.52 -21.86 1.57
C SER A 170 7.97 -20.48 1.20
N ILE A 171 6.66 -20.35 0.98
CA ILE A 171 6.02 -19.06 0.64
C ILE A 171 6.21 -18.06 1.78
N VAL A 172 5.97 -18.48 3.02
CA VAL A 172 6.10 -17.61 4.20
C VAL A 172 7.54 -17.11 4.35
N TRP A 173 8.51 -18.01 4.20
CA TRP A 173 9.93 -17.65 4.26
C TRP A 173 10.33 -16.68 3.15
N GLN A 174 9.87 -16.92 1.92
CA GLN A 174 10.15 -16.06 0.78
C GLN A 174 9.56 -14.66 0.97
N ILE A 175 8.33 -14.56 1.50
CA ILE A 175 7.68 -13.27 1.79
C ILE A 175 8.44 -12.52 2.88
N ALA A 176 8.81 -13.21 3.96
CA ALA A 176 9.60 -12.61 5.04
C ALA A 176 10.97 -12.16 4.55
N GLU A 177 11.64 -12.96 3.71
CA GLU A 177 12.91 -12.60 3.09
C GLU A 177 12.75 -11.35 2.21
N ASP A 178 11.68 -11.27 1.41
CA ASP A 178 11.42 -10.09 0.58
C ASP A 178 11.19 -8.83 1.42
N TYR A 179 10.39 -8.91 2.48
CA TYR A 179 10.21 -7.80 3.41
C TYR A 179 11.49 -7.40 4.15
N SER A 180 12.44 -8.32 4.36
CA SER A 180 13.71 -8.00 5.02
C SER A 180 14.62 -7.06 4.21
N HIS A 181 14.34 -6.87 2.90
CA HIS A 181 15.02 -5.85 2.06
C HIS A 181 14.45 -4.45 2.24
N CYS A 182 13.35 -4.32 2.98
CA CYS A 182 12.81 -3.05 3.39
C CYS A 182 13.72 -2.41 4.44
N GLU A 183 13.98 -1.12 4.29
CA GLU A 183 14.83 -0.38 5.23
C GLU A 183 14.15 -0.18 6.57
N PHE A 184 12.89 0.23 6.56
CA PHE A 184 12.07 0.33 7.76
C PHE A 184 10.59 0.27 7.43
N LEU A 185 9.81 -0.17 8.41
CA LEU A 185 8.36 -0.19 8.39
C LEU A 185 7.81 1.09 9.04
N ILE A 186 6.98 1.82 8.32
CA ILE A 186 6.05 2.80 8.87
C ILE A 186 4.79 2.04 9.28
N ARG A 187 4.65 1.78 10.58
CA ARG A 187 3.61 0.89 11.11
C ARG A 187 2.37 1.66 11.53
N LEU A 188 1.24 1.21 11.00
CA LEU A 188 -0.07 1.81 11.24
C LEU A 188 -0.78 1.13 12.43
N PRO A 189 -1.69 1.83 13.13
CA PRO A 189 -2.44 1.26 14.25
C PRO A 189 -3.26 0.01 13.87
N GLY A 190 -3.51 -0.85 14.85
CA GLY A 190 -4.17 -2.14 14.64
C GLY A 190 -3.25 -3.18 14.00
N TYR A 191 -1.96 -3.13 14.33
CA TYR A 191 -0.96 -3.96 13.68
C TYR A 191 -0.87 -5.38 14.25
N CYS A 192 -0.48 -6.33 13.40
CA CYS A 192 -0.05 -7.66 13.83
C CYS A 192 1.47 -7.69 14.07
N PRO A 193 2.01 -8.74 14.72
CA PRO A 193 3.45 -8.99 14.72
C PRO A 193 3.99 -9.06 13.28
N MET A 194 5.08 -8.36 13.00
CA MET A 194 5.74 -8.35 11.69
C MET A 194 7.26 -8.48 11.86
N PRO A 195 7.75 -9.68 12.22
CA PRO A 195 9.15 -9.91 12.58
C PRO A 195 10.12 -9.83 11.39
N ALA A 196 9.61 -9.80 10.15
CA ALA A 196 10.41 -9.64 8.95
C ALA A 196 11.04 -8.24 8.81
N PHE A 197 10.51 -7.23 9.52
CA PHE A 197 11.04 -5.87 9.52
C PHE A 197 11.97 -5.65 10.71
N HIS A 198 13.16 -5.13 10.44
CA HIS A 198 14.15 -4.84 11.48
C HIS A 198 13.86 -3.53 12.21
N ASP A 199 13.59 -2.46 11.45
CA ASP A 199 13.33 -1.12 11.98
C ASP A 199 11.87 -0.73 11.78
N VAL A 200 11.27 -0.12 12.81
CA VAL A 200 9.85 0.23 12.82
C VAL A 200 9.63 1.63 13.38
N ILE A 201 8.84 2.42 12.65
CA ILE A 201 8.37 3.75 13.04
C ILE A 201 6.84 3.68 13.18
N ASP A 202 6.35 3.78 14.41
CA ASP A 202 4.91 3.83 14.67
C ASP A 202 4.37 5.24 14.35
N ILE A 203 3.27 5.31 13.61
CA ILE A 203 2.60 6.56 13.23
C ILE A 203 1.09 6.50 13.59
N PRO A 204 0.39 7.64 13.69
CA PRO A 204 -1.06 7.64 13.84
C PRO A 204 -1.77 7.11 12.59
N LEU A 205 -3.10 6.94 12.69
CA LEU A 205 -3.92 6.56 11.55
C LEU A 205 -3.78 7.57 10.39
N VAL A 206 -3.60 7.04 9.19
CA VAL A 206 -3.80 7.80 7.96
C VAL A 206 -5.31 7.91 7.72
N VAL A 207 -5.83 9.12 7.82
CA VAL A 207 -7.26 9.42 7.68
C VAL A 207 -7.47 10.50 6.62
N ARG A 208 -8.63 10.44 5.97
CA ARG A 208 -9.07 11.49 5.04
C ARG A 208 -9.49 12.74 5.79
N PRO A 209 -9.29 13.92 5.22
CA PRO A 209 -9.94 15.14 5.70
C PRO A 209 -11.46 14.97 5.80
N LEU A 210 -12.08 15.57 6.80
CA LEU A 210 -13.53 15.61 6.91
C LEU A 210 -14.09 16.55 5.84
N HIS A 211 -15.02 16.06 5.03
CA HIS A 211 -15.68 16.86 3.98
C HIS A 211 -17.06 17.40 4.39
N LYS A 212 -17.61 16.93 5.52
CA LYS A 212 -18.90 17.36 6.07
C LYS A 212 -18.80 17.50 7.58
N SER A 213 -19.54 18.46 8.13
CA SER A 213 -19.65 18.64 9.57
C SER A 213 -20.54 17.54 10.19
N ARG A 214 -20.44 17.39 11.51
CA ARG A 214 -21.31 16.47 12.27
C ARG A 214 -22.79 16.81 12.07
N GLU A 215 -23.11 18.10 12.08
CA GLU A 215 -24.47 18.64 11.91
C GLU A 215 -25.02 18.33 10.52
N GLU A 216 -24.20 18.52 9.47
CA GLU A 216 -24.58 18.20 8.10
C GLU A 216 -24.89 16.72 7.92
N VAL A 217 -24.02 15.84 8.43
CA VAL A 217 -24.22 14.38 8.37
C VAL A 217 -25.48 13.96 9.13
N ARG A 218 -25.71 14.51 10.34
CA ARG A 218 -26.92 14.21 11.14
C ARG A 218 -28.19 14.62 10.41
N ARG A 219 -28.21 15.82 9.82
CA ARG A 219 -29.35 16.33 9.04
C ARG A 219 -29.65 15.44 7.84
N GLU A 220 -28.62 15.02 7.09
CA GLU A 220 -28.78 14.13 5.92
C GLU A 220 -29.29 12.74 6.31
N LEU A 221 -28.85 12.21 7.44
CA LEU A 221 -29.27 10.90 7.94
C LEU A 221 -30.61 10.94 8.72
N GLY A 222 -31.21 12.12 8.91
CA GLY A 222 -32.44 12.28 9.70
C GLY A 222 -32.27 12.00 11.20
N VAL A 223 -31.05 12.14 11.72
CA VAL A 223 -30.73 11.93 13.13
C VAL A 223 -30.84 13.27 13.86
N PRO A 224 -31.70 13.42 14.89
CA PRO A 224 -31.83 14.68 15.66
C PRO A 224 -30.53 15.02 16.37
N GLU A 225 -30.31 16.29 16.78
CA GLU A 225 -29.06 16.76 17.42
C GLU A 225 -28.63 15.97 18.67
#